data_AF-A0A7H4MGP2-F1
#
_entry.id   AF-A0A7H4MGP2-F1
#
_cell.length_a   1.000
_cell.length_b   1.000
_cell.length_c   1.000
_cell.angle_alpha   90.00
_cell.angle_beta   90.00
_cell.angle_gamma   90.00
#
_symmetry.space_group_name_H-M   'P 1'
#
loop_
_entity.id
_entity.type
_entity.pdbx_description
1 polymer ?
#
loop_
_entity_poly.entity_id
_entity_poly.type
_entity_poly.pdbx_seq_one_letter_code
_entity_poly.pdbx_strand_id
1 'polypeptide(L)'
;MKKLAITCALLSGMVVSQVWADAASDLKSRLDKVSSFHASFTQKVTDGSGNAVQDGQGDLWVKRPNLFNWHMTQPDESVLVSDGKTLWFYNPFVEQATATWLKDATSNTPFMLIARNQSSDWQQYNIKQNGDDFCADAEKRQR
;
A
#
# COMPACT_ATOMS: atom_id res chain seq x y z
N MET A 1 -55.49 44.97 17.67
CA MET A 1 -55.92 43.89 16.76
C MET A 1 -55.01 43.88 15.53
N LYS A 2 -54.37 42.74 15.23
CA LYS A 2 -53.75 42.31 13.95
C LYS A 2 -52.48 43.08 13.48
N LYS A 3 -51.32 42.50 13.15
CA LYS A 3 -50.72 41.15 13.21
C LYS A 3 -49.19 41.32 13.19
N LEU A 4 -48.51 40.51 14.02
CA LEU A 4 -47.10 40.06 13.99
C LEU A 4 -46.78 39.32 12.66
N ALA A 5 -45.57 39.07 12.17
CA ALA A 5 -44.20 39.17 12.67
C ALA A 5 -43.21 39.10 11.49
N ILE A 6 -42.02 39.63 11.74
CA ILE A 6 -40.75 39.43 11.02
C ILE A 6 -40.36 37.95 11.06
N THR A 7 -39.98 37.32 9.95
CA THR A 7 -38.97 36.25 9.98
C THR A 7 -38.28 36.09 8.62
N CYS A 8 -37.01 36.52 8.57
CA CYS A 8 -36.02 36.08 7.60
C CYS A 8 -35.83 34.56 7.71
N ALA A 9 -35.85 33.84 6.59
CA ALA A 9 -35.29 32.49 6.51
C ALA A 9 -34.38 32.39 5.29
N LEU A 10 -33.12 32.77 5.50
CA LEU A 10 -31.98 32.38 4.70
C LEU A 10 -31.89 30.85 4.73
N LEU A 11 -32.35 30.18 3.67
CA LEU A 11 -32.05 28.78 3.40
C LEU A 11 -30.60 28.71 2.89
N SER A 12 -29.64 28.82 3.79
CA SER A 12 -28.26 28.39 3.54
C SER A 12 -28.27 26.88 3.41
N GLY A 13 -28.20 26.39 2.17
CA GLY A 13 -27.93 25.00 1.87
C GLY A 13 -26.56 24.63 2.45
N MET A 14 -26.56 23.86 3.54
CA MET A 14 -25.37 23.12 3.96
C MET A 14 -25.06 22.09 2.88
N VAL A 15 -24.13 22.43 1.99
CA VAL A 15 -23.42 21.43 1.20
C VAL A 15 -22.60 20.64 2.21
N VAL A 16 -23.10 19.48 2.61
CA VAL A 16 -22.34 18.52 3.39
C VAL A 16 -21.28 17.97 2.45
N SER A 17 -20.10 18.60 2.45
CA SER A 17 -18.91 18.02 1.85
C SER A 17 -18.66 16.70 2.57
N GLN A 18 -18.96 15.58 1.91
CA GLN A 18 -18.49 14.29 2.36
C GLN A 18 -16.97 14.40 2.53
N VAL A 19 -16.49 14.11 3.72
CA VAL A 19 -15.07 14.15 4.04
C VAL A 19 -14.43 12.93 3.39
N TRP A 20 -13.85 13.10 2.21
CA TRP A 20 -13.03 12.09 1.52
C TRP A 20 -11.59 11.99 2.09
N ALA A 21 -11.38 12.46 3.32
CA ALA A 21 -10.04 12.61 3.91
C ALA A 21 -9.62 11.44 4.83
N ASP A 22 -10.44 10.42 5.04
CA ASP A 22 -10.24 9.52 6.19
C ASP A 22 -9.41 8.25 5.86
N ALA A 23 -9.81 7.45 4.86
CA ALA A 23 -9.26 6.10 4.70
C ALA A 23 -7.75 6.04 4.40
N ALA A 24 -7.23 6.90 3.52
CA ALA A 24 -5.79 6.95 3.22
C ALA A 24 -4.97 7.47 4.41
N SER A 25 -5.53 8.43 5.16
CA SER A 25 -4.92 8.99 6.37
C SER A 25 -4.89 7.96 7.49
N ASP A 26 -5.99 7.23 7.70
CA ASP A 26 -6.09 6.16 8.70
C ASP A 26 -5.14 5.00 8.36
N LEU A 27 -5.13 4.53 7.10
CA LEU A 27 -4.16 3.52 6.65
C LEU A 27 -2.73 3.93 6.96
N LYS A 28 -2.36 5.16 6.57
CA LYS A 28 -1.03 5.70 6.83
C LYS A 28 -0.73 5.76 8.34
N SER A 29 -1.66 6.26 9.14
CA SER A 29 -1.52 6.39 10.60
C SER A 29 -1.33 5.04 11.28
N ARG A 30 -2.08 4.01 10.85
CA ARG A 30 -1.93 2.64 11.33
C ARG A 30 -0.56 2.09 10.98
N LEU A 31 -0.13 2.25 9.73
CA LEU A 31 1.19 1.81 9.29
C LEU A 31 2.30 2.53 10.07
N ASP A 32 2.18 3.84 10.32
CA ASP A 32 3.18 4.65 11.03
C ASP A 32 3.48 4.13 12.45
N LYS A 33 2.58 3.38 13.08
CA LYS A 33 2.80 2.74 14.39
C LYS A 33 3.84 1.60 14.36
N VAL A 34 4.21 1.08 13.19
CA VAL A 34 5.11 -0.07 13.03
C VAL A 34 6.35 0.29 12.21
N SER A 35 7.34 0.93 12.82
CA SER A 35 8.55 1.39 12.09
C SER A 35 9.46 0.27 11.59
N SER A 36 9.45 -0.89 12.24
CA SER A 36 10.14 -2.10 11.81
C SER A 36 9.42 -3.35 12.29
N PHE A 37 9.44 -4.41 11.49
CA PHE A 37 8.87 -5.70 11.87
C PHE A 37 9.56 -6.86 11.17
N HIS A 38 9.30 -8.05 11.69
CA HIS A 38 9.63 -9.33 11.09
C HIS A 38 8.36 -10.18 11.04
N ALA A 39 8.11 -10.89 9.95
CA ALA A 39 7.00 -11.83 9.81
C ALA A 39 7.34 -12.94 8.83
N SER A 40 6.89 -14.16 9.14
CA SER A 40 6.78 -15.24 8.16
C SER A 40 5.56 -15.00 7.26
N PHE A 41 5.64 -15.35 5.98
CA PHE A 41 4.54 -15.19 5.02
C PHE A 41 4.28 -16.46 4.20
N THR A 42 3.07 -16.50 3.63
CA THR A 42 2.69 -17.44 2.57
C THR A 42 2.18 -16.62 1.39
N GLN A 43 2.70 -16.89 0.19
CA GLN A 43 2.28 -16.28 -1.05
C GLN A 43 1.45 -17.28 -1.85
N LYS A 44 0.35 -16.80 -2.42
CA LYS A 44 -0.48 -17.54 -3.37
C LYS A 44 -0.78 -16.65 -4.57
N VAL A 45 -0.44 -17.12 -5.76
CA VAL A 45 -0.68 -16.44 -7.04
C VAL A 45 -1.72 -17.23 -7.81
N THR A 46 -2.78 -16.56 -8.24
CA THR A 46 -3.85 -17.17 -9.04
C THR A 46 -4.03 -16.44 -10.37
N ASP A 47 -4.48 -17.16 -11.39
CA ASP A 47 -4.88 -16.57 -12.66
C ASP A 47 -6.27 -15.88 -12.55
N GLY A 48 -6.72 -15.26 -13.66
CA GLY A 48 -8.03 -14.60 -13.71
C GLY A 48 -9.25 -15.52 -13.60
N SER A 49 -9.05 -16.84 -13.71
CA SER A 49 -10.09 -17.86 -13.51
C SER A 49 -10.06 -18.44 -12.09
N GLY A 50 -9.09 -18.05 -11.26
CA GLY A 50 -8.91 -18.52 -9.90
C GLY A 50 -8.04 -19.78 -9.76
N ASN A 51 -7.41 -20.26 -10.83
CA ASN A 51 -6.50 -21.41 -10.76
C ASN A 51 -5.20 -20.99 -10.09
N ALA A 52 -4.62 -21.87 -9.26
CA ALA A 52 -3.32 -21.64 -8.65
C ALA A 52 -2.21 -21.69 -9.72
N VAL A 53 -1.40 -20.64 -9.77
CA VAL A 53 -0.24 -20.51 -10.65
C VAL A 53 1.04 -20.81 -9.88
N GLN A 54 1.14 -20.31 -8.65
CA GLN A 54 2.31 -20.48 -7.81
C GLN A 54 1.93 -20.29 -6.34
N ASP A 55 2.52 -21.12 -5.47
CA ASP A 55 2.53 -20.92 -4.02
C ASP A 55 3.97 -20.65 -3.55
N GLY A 56 4.14 -20.03 -2.40
CA GLY A 56 5.46 -19.78 -1.81
C GLY A 56 5.40 -19.48 -0.33
N GLN A 57 6.53 -19.63 0.36
CA GLN A 57 6.66 -19.33 1.79
C GLN A 57 8.03 -18.70 2.07
N GLY A 58 8.11 -17.90 3.11
CA GLY A 58 9.37 -17.27 3.49
C GLY A 58 9.24 -16.31 4.66
N ASP A 59 10.25 -15.48 4.80
CA ASP A 59 10.39 -14.51 5.87
C ASP A 59 10.60 -13.10 5.31
N LEU A 60 10.04 -12.13 6.01
CA LEU A 60 10.05 -10.73 5.64
C LEU A 60 10.52 -9.88 6.82
N TRP A 61 11.57 -9.10 6.60
CA TRP A 61 12.00 -8.04 7.50
C TRP A 61 11.78 -6.70 6.83
N VAL A 62 11.23 -5.75 7.56
CA VAL A 62 11.04 -4.37 7.10
C VAL A 62 11.55 -3.40 8.16
N LYS A 63 12.26 -2.37 7.71
CA LYS A 63 12.59 -1.18 8.49
C LYS A 63 12.36 0.05 7.62
N ARG A 64 11.37 0.85 8.00
CA ARG A 64 10.99 2.04 7.25
C ARG A 64 12.10 3.11 7.25
N PRO A 65 12.20 3.92 6.19
CA PRO A 65 11.30 3.94 5.03
C PRO A 65 11.63 2.91 3.94
N ASN A 66 12.88 2.48 3.79
CA ASN A 66 13.32 1.85 2.52
C ASN A 66 14.15 0.57 2.71
N LEU A 67 14.27 0.05 3.93
CA LEU A 67 15.06 -1.16 4.19
C LEU A 67 14.12 -2.35 4.29
N PHE A 68 14.42 -3.40 3.56
CA PHE A 68 13.73 -4.67 3.71
C PHE A 68 14.60 -5.83 3.26
N ASN A 69 14.28 -7.00 3.79
CA ASN A 69 14.79 -8.28 3.31
C ASN A 69 13.58 -9.19 3.14
N TRP A 70 13.30 -9.57 1.90
CA TRP A 70 12.31 -10.59 1.57
C TRP A 70 13.07 -11.84 1.17
N HIS A 71 12.92 -12.90 1.97
CA HIS A 71 13.58 -14.18 1.74
C HIS A 71 12.51 -15.24 1.48
N MET A 72 12.32 -15.61 0.22
CA MET A 72 11.50 -16.76 -0.15
C MET A 72 12.34 -18.03 0.07
N THR A 73 11.82 -18.98 0.82
CA THR A 73 12.50 -20.25 1.13
C THR A 73 11.86 -21.45 0.45
N GLN A 74 10.59 -21.35 0.02
CA GLN A 74 9.88 -22.41 -0.71
C GLN A 74 9.00 -21.83 -1.82
N PRO A 75 8.79 -22.59 -2.92
CA PRO A 75 9.46 -23.85 -3.27
C PRO A 75 10.91 -23.63 -3.72
N ASP A 76 11.19 -22.49 -4.34
CA ASP A 76 12.50 -22.11 -4.82
C ASP A 76 13.02 -20.91 -4.01
N GLU A 77 14.28 -20.99 -3.58
CA GLU A 77 14.88 -19.94 -2.79
C GLU A 77 15.14 -18.68 -3.63
N SER A 78 14.77 -17.52 -3.11
CA SER A 78 15.16 -16.23 -3.68
C SER A 78 15.18 -15.14 -2.62
N VAL A 79 16.06 -14.16 -2.80
CA VAL A 79 16.24 -13.07 -1.85
C VAL A 79 16.08 -11.74 -2.57
N LEU A 80 15.21 -10.88 -2.05
CA LEU A 80 15.05 -9.50 -2.48
C LEU A 80 15.37 -8.56 -1.32
N VAL A 81 16.52 -7.88 -1.39
CA VAL A 81 17.02 -7.00 -0.34
C VAL A 81 17.07 -5.56 -0.83
N SER A 82 16.63 -4.63 0.01
CA SER A 82 16.93 -3.22 -0.17
C SER A 82 17.82 -2.68 0.93
N ASP A 83 18.92 -2.05 0.52
CA ASP A 83 19.82 -1.26 1.38
C ASP A 83 19.38 0.22 1.51
N GLY A 84 18.20 0.57 0.94
CA GLY A 84 17.64 1.91 0.93
C GLY A 84 17.99 2.75 -0.30
N LYS A 85 18.91 2.28 -1.14
CA LYS A 85 19.29 2.92 -2.42
C LYS A 85 19.30 1.93 -3.58
N THR A 86 19.77 0.73 -3.33
CA THR A 86 19.87 -0.38 -4.28
C THR A 86 18.83 -1.44 -3.91
N LEU A 87 18.27 -2.06 -4.94
CA LEU A 87 17.48 -3.26 -4.84
C LEU A 87 18.31 -4.42 -5.40
N TRP A 88 18.58 -5.40 -4.55
CA TRP A 88 19.34 -6.60 -4.86
C TRP A 88 18.36 -7.76 -4.98
N PHE A 89 18.38 -8.43 -6.13
CA PHE A 89 17.71 -9.71 -6.30
C PHE A 89 18.77 -10.80 -6.44
N TYR A 90 18.73 -11.80 -5.57
CA TYR A 90 19.63 -12.94 -5.59
C TYR A 90 18.84 -14.22 -5.78
N ASN A 91 19.27 -15.02 -6.76
CA ASN A 91 18.76 -16.36 -6.99
C ASN A 91 19.91 -17.36 -6.75
N PRO A 92 19.89 -18.13 -5.64
CA PRO A 92 20.93 -19.10 -5.32
C PRO A 92 21.07 -20.22 -6.35
N PHE A 93 19.96 -20.66 -6.98
CA PHE A 93 19.97 -21.79 -7.91
C PHE A 93 20.85 -21.55 -9.14
N VAL A 94 20.88 -20.31 -9.63
CA VAL A 94 21.73 -19.89 -10.75
C VAL A 94 22.95 -19.07 -10.29
N GLU A 95 23.18 -18.99 -8.98
CA GLU A 95 24.27 -18.22 -8.36
C GLU A 95 24.37 -16.77 -8.85
N GLN A 96 23.23 -16.13 -9.16
CA GLN A 96 23.20 -14.82 -9.79
C GLN A 96 22.56 -13.75 -8.90
N ALA A 97 23.23 -12.61 -8.81
CA ALA A 97 22.70 -11.39 -8.21
C ALA A 97 22.49 -10.30 -9.27
N THR A 98 21.36 -9.60 -9.19
CA THR A 98 21.03 -8.43 -10.00
C THR A 98 20.89 -7.21 -9.09
N ALA A 99 21.51 -6.10 -9.45
CA ALA A 99 21.41 -4.84 -8.72
C ALA A 99 20.71 -3.79 -9.60
N THR A 100 19.71 -3.14 -9.03
CA THR A 100 19.00 -2.02 -9.67
C THR A 100 18.84 -0.87 -8.69
N TRP A 101 18.66 0.34 -9.19
CA TRP A 101 18.33 1.47 -8.31
C TRP A 101 16.93 1.29 -7.74
N LEU A 102 16.80 1.39 -6.41
CA LEU A 102 15.53 1.25 -5.71
C LEU A 102 14.48 2.20 -6.29
N LYS A 103 14.85 3.47 -6.53
CA LYS A 103 13.97 4.49 -7.11
C LYS A 103 13.31 4.05 -8.43
N ASP A 104 13.98 3.24 -9.24
CA ASP A 104 13.49 2.80 -10.55
C ASP A 104 12.57 1.58 -10.43
N ALA A 105 12.76 0.77 -9.38
CA ALA A 105 11.93 -0.41 -9.08
C ALA A 105 10.66 -0.08 -8.26
N THR A 106 10.64 1.05 -7.55
CA THR A 106 9.61 1.36 -6.54
C THR A 106 8.20 1.65 -7.07
N SER A 107 8.01 1.81 -8.38
CA SER A 107 6.82 2.50 -8.87
C SER A 107 5.52 1.70 -8.87
N ASN A 108 5.53 0.35 -8.81
CA ASN A 108 4.33 -0.43 -9.19
C ASN A 108 4.02 -1.71 -8.38
N THR A 109 4.57 -1.92 -7.19
CA THR A 109 4.24 -3.13 -6.39
C THR A 109 3.57 -2.78 -5.05
N PRO A 110 2.47 -3.46 -4.66
CA PRO A 110 1.78 -3.18 -3.39
C PRO A 110 2.69 -3.25 -2.16
N PHE A 111 3.67 -4.16 -2.15
CA PHE A 111 4.64 -4.29 -1.07
C PHE A 111 5.45 -3.01 -0.84
N MET A 112 5.88 -2.33 -1.92
CA MET A 112 6.67 -1.10 -1.80
C MET A 112 5.88 0.05 -1.18
N LEU A 113 4.56 0.10 -1.39
CA LEU A 113 3.67 1.09 -0.76
C LEU A 113 3.65 0.91 0.77
N ILE A 114 3.55 -0.34 1.23
CA ILE A 114 3.52 -0.69 2.66
C ILE A 114 4.89 -0.45 3.32
N ALA A 115 5.97 -0.84 2.63
CA ALA A 115 7.34 -0.68 3.14
C ALA A 115 7.72 0.80 3.30
N ARG A 116 7.32 1.66 2.36
CA ARG A 116 7.67 3.10 2.34
C ARG A 116 6.72 3.98 3.15
N ASN A 117 5.43 3.66 3.16
CA ASN A 117 4.35 4.41 3.81
C ASN A 117 4.38 5.93 3.58
N GLN A 118 4.59 6.37 2.33
CA GLN A 118 4.65 7.78 1.96
C GLN A 118 3.28 8.30 1.56
N SER A 119 2.90 9.49 2.04
CA SER A 119 1.62 10.11 1.69
C SER A 119 1.46 10.33 0.18
N SER A 120 2.56 10.67 -0.52
CA SER A 120 2.57 10.86 -1.98
C SER A 120 2.26 9.60 -2.77
N ASP A 121 2.54 8.43 -2.20
CA ASP A 121 2.26 7.15 -2.85
C ASP A 121 0.77 6.83 -2.71
N TRP A 122 0.19 7.01 -1.52
CA TRP A 122 -1.23 6.78 -1.24
C TRP A 122 -2.16 7.74 -1.98
N GLN A 123 -1.72 8.97 -2.27
CA GLN A 123 -2.47 9.95 -3.06
C GLN A 123 -2.75 9.52 -4.51
N GLN A 124 -2.07 8.48 -5.01
CA GLN A 124 -2.26 7.96 -6.38
C GLN A 124 -3.38 6.91 -6.46
N TYR A 125 -4.00 6.59 -5.33
CA TYR A 125 -5.00 5.54 -5.21
C TYR A 125 -6.27 6.08 -4.54
N ASN A 126 -7.41 5.61 -5.01
CA ASN A 126 -8.66 5.75 -4.28
C ASN A 126 -8.73 4.65 -3.20
N ILE A 127 -8.57 5.04 -1.94
CA ILE A 127 -8.55 4.12 -0.80
C ILE A 127 -9.95 4.02 -0.20
N LYS A 128 -10.49 2.80 -0.16
CA LYS A 128 -11.72 2.45 0.55
C LYS A 128 -11.39 1.63 1.79
N GLN A 129 -12.10 1.87 2.88
CA GLN A 129 -11.89 1.18 4.15
C GLN A 129 -13.16 0.45 4.59
N ASN A 130 -13.00 -0.78 5.07
CA ASN A 130 -14.02 -1.55 5.76
C ASN A 130 -13.40 -2.21 7.00
N GLY A 131 -13.55 -1.59 8.17
CA GLY A 131 -12.88 -2.04 9.39
C GLY A 131 -11.36 -1.93 9.28
N ASP A 132 -10.69 -3.08 9.26
CA ASP A 132 -9.22 -3.20 9.10
C ASP A 132 -8.80 -3.50 7.65
N ASP A 133 -9.77 -3.71 6.75
CA ASP A 133 -9.50 -3.95 5.34
C ASP A 133 -9.43 -2.62 4.57
N PHE A 134 -8.35 -2.45 3.81
CA PHE A 134 -8.14 -1.30 2.92
C PHE A 134 -7.99 -1.75 1.47
N CYS A 135 -8.86 -1.26 0.60
CA CYS A 135 -8.80 -1.51 -0.85
C CYS A 135 -8.25 -0.27 -1.55
N ALA A 136 -7.16 -0.43 -2.29
CA ALA A 136 -6.52 0.64 -3.06
C ALA A 136 -6.80 0.45 -4.56
N ASP A 137 -7.69 1.27 -5.12
CA ASP A 137 -7.96 1.30 -6.55
C ASP A 137 -7.05 2.34 -7.21
N ALA A 138 -6.16 1.94 -8.11
CA ALA A 138 -5.32 2.89 -8.84
C ALA A 138 -6.21 3.84 -9.66
N GLU A 139 -6.03 5.15 -9.51
CA GLU A 139 -6.74 6.10 -10.37
C GLU A 139 -6.28 5.87 -11.82
N LYS A 140 -7.22 5.60 -12.72
CA LYS A 140 -6.92 5.52 -14.16
C LYS A 140 -6.25 6.83 -14.55
N ARG A 141 -4.94 6.81 -14.81
CA ARG A 141 -4.28 7.88 -15.54
C ARG A 141 -5.07 8.06 -16.82
N GLN A 142 -5.80 9.17 -16.93
CA GLN A 142 -6.34 9.61 -18.21
C GLN A 142 -5.13 9.68 -19.15
N ARG A 143 -5.10 8.77 -20.12
CA ARG A 143 -4.16 8.84 -21.23
C ARG A 143 -4.57 9.98 -22.13
#